data_AF-E6QL20-F1
#
_entry.id   AF-E6QL20-F1
#
_cell.length_a   1.000
_cell.length_b   1.000
_cell.length_c   1.000
_cell.angle_alpha   90.00
_cell.angle_beta   90.00
_cell.angle_gamma   90.00
#
_symmetry.space_group_name_H-M   'P 1'
#
loop_
_entity.id
_entity.type
_entity.pdbx_description
1 polymer ?
#
loop_
_entity_poly.entity_id
_entity_poly.type
_entity_poly.pdbx_seq_one_letter_code
_entity_poly.pdbx_strand_id
1 'polypeptide(L)'
;MEALLDEGFYEFGSCGRVWTKAEILLLMANEENHEPLAIEEFRVRRICADAALVSYRAVGSSRSSLRSSFWKHHSSGWQMVFHQGTLVPDDSVPCN
;
A
#
# COMPACT_ATOMS: atom_id res chain seq x y z
N MET A 1 3.03 12.72 3.18
CA MET A 1 3.23 11.26 3.29
C MET A 1 3.66 10.85 4.69
N GLU A 2 4.72 11.44 5.24
CA GLU A 2 5.26 11.09 6.57
C GLU A 2 4.21 11.05 7.69
N ALA A 3 3.32 12.05 7.78
CA ALA A 3 2.25 12.08 8.78
C ALA A 3 1.23 10.93 8.66
N LEU A 4 1.13 10.30 7.48
CA LEU A 4 0.23 9.17 7.21
C LEU A 4 0.88 7.82 7.55
N LEU A 5 2.17 7.78 7.90
CA LEU A 5 2.87 6.54 8.23
C LEU A 5 3.12 6.46 9.74
N ASP A 6 2.63 5.38 10.34
CA ASP A 6 2.91 5.06 11.75
C ASP A 6 4.41 4.86 11.96
N GLU A 7 4.90 5.11 13.18
CA GLU A 7 6.33 4.95 13.49
C GLU A 7 6.83 3.52 13.28
N GLY A 8 5.98 2.53 13.55
CA GLY A 8 6.25 1.12 13.29
C GLY A 8 5.92 0.67 11.87
N PHE A 9 5.72 1.59 10.92
CA PHE A 9 5.35 1.24 9.55
C PHE A 9 6.39 0.37 8.86
N TYR A 10 5.91 -0.68 8.18
CA TYR A 10 6.69 -1.45 7.24
C TYR A 10 5.85 -1.88 6.02
N GLU A 11 6.53 -2.14 4.91
CA GLU A 11 5.94 -2.55 3.65
C GLU A 11 6.58 -3.82 3.12
N PHE A 12 5.75 -4.74 2.62
CA PHE A 12 6.20 -5.82 1.76
C PHE A 12 6.15 -5.36 0.30
N GLY A 13 7.32 -5.06 -0.25
CA GLY A 13 7.46 -4.69 -1.65
C GLY A 13 7.22 -5.89 -2.57
N SER A 14 6.87 -5.61 -3.82
CA SER A 14 6.60 -6.65 -4.84
C SER A 14 7.79 -7.57 -5.13
N CYS A 15 9.01 -7.16 -4.78
CA CYS A 15 10.22 -7.96 -4.88
C CYS A 15 10.48 -8.86 -3.66
N GLY A 16 9.59 -8.88 -2.65
CA GLY A 16 9.77 -9.63 -1.41
C GLY A 16 10.67 -8.95 -0.38
N ARG A 17 11.22 -7.77 -0.69
CA ARG A 17 11.92 -6.95 0.29
C ARG A 17 10.94 -6.32 1.28
N VAL A 18 11.32 -6.32 2.55
CA VAL A 18 10.67 -5.54 3.60
C VAL A 18 11.28 -4.15 3.65
N TRP A 19 10.45 -3.12 3.62
CA TRP A 19 10.84 -1.72 3.67
C TRP A 19 10.32 -1.07 4.93
N THR A 20 11.14 -0.26 5.58
CA THR A 20 10.76 0.56 6.74
C THR A 20 10.22 1.92 6.29
N LYS A 21 9.57 2.65 7.21
CA LYS A 21 9.18 4.05 7.01
C LYS A 21 10.30 4.93 6.47
N ALA A 22 11.48 4.87 7.10
CA ALA A 22 12.62 5.69 6.70
C ALA A 22 13.08 5.37 5.26
N GLU A 23 13.14 4.08 4.90
CA GLU A 23 13.55 3.67 3.56
C GLU A 23 12.53 4.04 2.50
N ILE A 24 11.22 3.89 2.76
CA ILE A 24 10.17 4.31 1.83
C ILE A 24 10.17 5.83 1.64
N LEU A 25 10.28 6.61 2.70
CA LEU A 25 10.35 8.07 2.59
C LEU A 25 11.56 8.51 1.77
N LEU A 26 12.72 7.86 1.95
CA LEU A 26 13.90 8.12 1.15
C LEU A 26 13.70 7.70 -0.32
N LEU A 27 13.10 6.55 -0.57
CA LEU A 27 12.82 6.07 -1.93
C LEU A 27 11.89 7.05 -2.67
N MET A 28 10.78 7.43 -2.03
CA MET A 28 9.80 8.36 -2.60
C MET A 28 10.39 9.75 -2.84
N ALA A 29 11.32 10.22 -2.00
CA ALA A 29 11.99 11.50 -2.21
C ALA A 29 12.89 11.52 -3.45
N ASN A 30 13.32 10.34 -3.92
CA ASN A 30 14.21 10.17 -5.07
C ASN A 30 13.48 9.64 -6.33
N GLU A 31 12.19 9.30 -6.24
CA GLU A 31 11.39 8.89 -7.40
C GLU A 31 10.85 10.12 -8.13
N GLU A 32 11.43 10.43 -9.30
CA GLU A 32 11.02 11.59 -10.11
C GLU A 32 9.75 11.35 -10.94
N ASN A 33 9.31 10.10 -11.13
CA ASN A 33 8.17 9.78 -11.98
C ASN A 33 7.28 8.68 -11.35
N HIS A 34 6.09 9.07 -10.92
CA HIS A 34 5.02 8.12 -10.64
C HIS A 34 4.13 7.99 -11.88
N GLU A 35 4.10 6.80 -12.49
CA GLU A 35 3.06 6.46 -13.45
C GLU A 35 1.69 6.60 -12.78
N PRO A 36 0.72 7.28 -13.41
CA PRO A 36 -0.61 7.41 -12.85
C PRO A 36 -1.26 6.02 -12.74
N LEU A 37 -1.83 5.75 -11.57
CA LEU A 37 -2.56 4.52 -11.27
C LEU A 37 -4.03 4.84 -11.05
N ALA A 38 -4.92 4.11 -11.73
CA ALA A 38 -6.33 4.11 -11.38
C ALA A 38 -6.55 3.20 -10.15
N ILE A 39 -7.44 3.63 -9.25
CA ILE A 39 -7.85 2.82 -8.10
C ILE A 39 -9.21 2.22 -8.40
N GLU A 40 -9.28 0.89 -8.38
CA GLU A 40 -10.49 0.12 -8.57
C GLU A 40 -10.79 -0.74 -7.34
N GLU A 41 -12.04 -1.16 -7.20
CA GLU A 41 -12.49 -2.08 -6.14
C GLU A 41 -12.08 -1.65 -4.72
N PHE A 42 -12.08 -0.33 -4.47
CA PHE A 42 -11.70 0.22 -3.17
C PHE A 42 -12.66 -0.23 -2.08
N ARG A 43 -12.12 -0.89 -1.05
CA ARG A 43 -12.88 -1.40 0.09
C ARG A 43 -12.18 -1.01 1.38
N VAL A 44 -13.00 -0.60 2.35
CA VAL A 44 -12.58 -0.38 3.73
C VAL A 44 -13.35 -1.34 4.62
N ARG A 45 -12.61 -2.14 5.39
CA ARG A 45 -13.17 -3.00 6.43
C ARG A 45 -12.67 -2.53 7.78
N ARG A 46 -13.57 -1.93 8.56
CA ARG A 46 -13.29 -1.58 9.96
C ARG A 46 -13.12 -2.85 10.78
N ILE A 47 -12.01 -2.97 11.50
CA ILE A 47 -11.69 -4.11 12.37
C ILE A 47 -12.16 -3.81 13.81
N CYS A 48 -11.89 -2.60 14.29
CA CYS A 48 -12.38 -2.07 15.56
C CYS A 48 -12.53 -0.54 15.46
N ALA A 49 -12.80 0.15 16.57
CA ALA A 49 -13.03 1.60 16.56
C ALA A 49 -11.86 2.40 15.98
N ASP A 50 -10.65 1.92 16.21
CA ASP A 50 -9.37 2.57 15.92
C ASP A 50 -8.51 1.78 14.93
N ALA A 51 -9.06 0.78 14.23
CA ALA A 51 -8.32 0.04 13.20
C ALA A 51 -9.17 -0.32 11.97
N ALA A 52 -8.55 -0.23 10.79
CA ALA A 52 -9.18 -0.55 9.52
C ALA A 52 -8.21 -1.27 8.58
N LEU A 53 -8.74 -2.21 7.80
CA LEU A 53 -8.07 -2.80 6.65
C LEU A 53 -8.61 -2.12 5.40
N VAL A 54 -7.72 -1.63 4.55
CA VAL A 54 -8.05 -1.05 3.24
C VAL A 54 -7.47 -1.94 2.16
N SER A 55 -8.29 -2.30 1.17
CA SER A 55 -7.87 -3.09 0.01
C SER A 55 -8.36 -2.45 -1.27
N TYR A 56 -7.57 -2.50 -2.33
CA TYR A 56 -7.93 -1.97 -3.64
C TYR A 56 -7.06 -2.59 -4.73
N ARG A 57 -7.51 -2.50 -5.98
CA ARG A 57 -6.70 -2.80 -7.16
C ARG A 57 -6.10 -1.49 -7.67
N ALA A 58 -4.79 -1.45 -7.83
CA ALA A 58 -4.09 -0.35 -8.49
C ALA A 58 -3.79 -0.77 -9.93
N VAL A 59 -4.37 -0.06 -10.90
CA VAL A 59 -4.28 -0.37 -12.33
C VAL A 59 -3.40 0.67 -13.00
N GLY A 60 -2.23 0.25 -13.46
CA GLY A 60 -1.33 1.06 -14.27
C GLY A 60 -1.34 0.65 -15.74
N SER A 61 -0.72 1.47 -16.58
CA SER A 61 -0.60 1.27 -18.03
C SER A 61 0.06 -0.06 -18.42
N SER A 62 1.03 -0.53 -17.63
CA SER A 62 1.83 -1.73 -17.90
C SER A 62 1.68 -2.84 -16.85
N ARG A 63 1.22 -2.51 -15.65
CA ARG A 63 1.15 -3.44 -14.51
C ARG A 63 -0.04 -3.10 -13.63
N SER A 64 -0.71 -4.14 -13.14
CA SER A 64 -1.72 -4.03 -12.08
C SER A 64 -1.22 -4.69 -10.79
N SER A 65 -1.72 -4.23 -9.65
CA SER A 65 -1.45 -4.87 -8.36
C SER A 65 -2.69 -4.88 -7.47
N LEU A 66 -2.84 -5.94 -6.68
CA LEU A 66 -3.73 -5.96 -5.53
C LEU A 66 -2.97 -5.36 -4.36
N ARG A 67 -3.55 -4.34 -3.74
CA ARG A 67 -2.93 -3.62 -2.62
C ARG A 67 -3.76 -3.77 -1.37
N SER A 68 -3.07 -3.96 -0.25
CA SER A 68 -3.67 -4.01 1.07
C SER A 68 -2.90 -3.12 2.02
N SER A 69 -3.60 -2.45 2.93
CA SER A 69 -2.98 -1.65 3.97
C SER A 69 -3.75 -1.74 5.27
N PHE A 70 -3.02 -1.80 6.38
CA PHE A 70 -3.59 -1.76 7.72
C PHE A 70 -3.38 -0.38 8.32
N TRP A 71 -4.44 0.18 8.85
CA TRP A 71 -4.49 1.54 9.38
C TRP A 71 -4.93 1.52 10.83
N LYS A 72 -4.31 2.39 11.63
CA LYS A 72 -4.70 2.64 13.01
C LYS A 72 -5.02 4.12 13.21
N HIS A 73 -5.98 4.41 14.07
CA HIS A 73 -6.34 5.78 14.43
C HIS A 73 -5.63 6.18 15.71
N HIS A 74 -4.73 7.15 15.60
CA HIS A 74 -4.00 7.75 16.71
C HIS A 74 -4.62 9.11 17.05
N SER A 75 -4.12 9.76 18.10
CA SER A 75 -4.54 11.14 18.44
C SER A 75 -4.22 12.14 17.32
N SER A 76 -3.21 11.86 16.50
CA SER A 76 -2.81 12.63 15.31
C SER A 76 -3.66 12.32 14.06
N GLY A 77 -4.52 11.30 14.11
CA GLY A 77 -5.33 10.84 12.98
C GLY A 77 -5.02 9.41 12.53
N TRP A 78 -5.55 9.03 11.36
CA TRP A 78 -5.31 7.73 10.77
C TRP A 78 -3.89 7.63 10.20
N GLN A 79 -3.16 6.61 10.62
CA GLN A 79 -1.82 6.30 10.16
C GLN A 79 -1.74 4.85 9.70
N MET A 80 -1.05 4.63 8.59
CA MET A 80 -0.81 3.32 8.02
C MET A 80 0.31 2.63 8.79
N VAL A 81 0.05 1.42 9.27
CA VAL A 81 1.00 0.59 10.02
C VAL A 81 1.64 -0.46 9.12
N PHE A 82 0.96 -0.86 8.05
CA PHE A 82 1.46 -1.86 7.12
C PHE A 82 0.93 -1.64 5.70
N HIS A 83 1.77 -1.94 4.71
CA HIS A 83 1.37 -2.00 3.30
C HIS A 83 1.92 -3.25 2.60
N GLN A 84 1.17 -3.75 1.63
CA GLN A 84 1.66 -4.74 0.68
C GLN A 84 0.98 -4.55 -0.67
N GLY A 85 1.77 -4.69 -1.74
CA GLY A 85 1.29 -4.82 -3.11
C GLY A 85 1.72 -6.14 -3.73
N THR A 86 0.75 -6.92 -4.20
CA THR A 86 0.99 -8.15 -4.97
C THR A 86 0.69 -7.86 -6.44
N LEU A 87 1.67 -8.08 -7.32
CA LEU A 87 1.46 -7.91 -8.76
C LEU A 87 0.40 -8.90 -9.25
N VAL A 88 -0.53 -8.40 -10.05
CA VAL A 88 -1.49 -9.24 -10.77
C VAL A 88 -0.77 -9.67 -12.05
N PRO A 89 -0.57 -10.97 -12.29
CA PRO A 89 -0.12 -11.46 -13.59
C PRO A 89 -1.06 -10.95 -14.68
N ASP A 90 -0.56 -10.84 -15.90
CA ASP A 90 -1.44 -10.59 -17.04
C ASP A 90 -2.57 -11.64 -17.06
N ASP A 91 -3.79 -11.26 -17.45
CA ASP A 91 -5.02 -12.10 -17.32
C ASP A 91 -4.92 -13.45 -18.06
N SER A 92 -3.84 -13.68 -18.79
CA SER A 92 -3.46 -14.93 -19.45
C SER A 92 -2.87 -16.01 -18.53
N VAL A 93 -2.54 -15.71 -17.27
CA VAL A 93 -1.95 -16.69 -16.33
C VAL A 93 -2.80 -16.81 -15.06
N PRO A 94 -3.56 -17.90 -14.87
CA PRO A 94 -4.31 -18.12 -13.65
C PRO A 94 -3.36 -18.41 -12.47
N CYS A 95 -3.54 -17.68 -11.36
CA CYS A 95 -2.93 -18.06 -10.09
C CYS A 95 -3.66 -19.28 -9.53
N ASN A 96 -2.93 -20.38 -9.31
CA ASN A 96 -3.41 -21.59 -8.65
C ASN A 96 -3.04 -21.57 -7.16
#